data_AF-A0A961XMG1-F1
#
_entry.id   AF-A0A961XMG1-F1
#
_cell.length_a   1.000
_cell.length_b   1.000
_cell.length_c   1.000
_cell.angle_alpha   90.00
_cell.angle_beta   90.00
_cell.angle_gamma   90.00
#
_symmetry.space_group_name_H-M   'P 1'
#
loop_
_entity.id
_entity.type
_entity.pdbx_description
1 polymer ?
#
loop_
_entity_poly.entity_id
_entity_poly.type
_entity_poly.pdbx_seq_one_letter_code
_entity_poly.pdbx_strand_id
1 'polypeptide(L)' 'GVYGSLMSTPILNAPQSGILGMHKIQDRPVVVGGQVVVRPMMYLALSYDHRIVDGKEAVTFLVRVKDSLEDPERLVLDL' A
#
# COMPACT_ATOMS: atom_id res chain seq x y z
N GLY A 1 -0.68 -10.03 5.40
CA GLY A 1 -0.49 -10.03 6.86
C GLY A 1 -0.64 -11.45 7.37
N VAL A 2 0.46 -12.06 7.79
CA VAL A 2 0.50 -13.47 8.23
C VAL A 2 -0.47 -13.74 9.40
N TYR A 3 -0.60 -12.77 10.30
CA TYR A 3 -1.45 -12.86 11.50
C TYR A 3 -2.88 -12.33 11.30
N GLY A 4 -3.29 -12.06 10.06
CA GLY A 4 -4.67 -11.68 9.75
C GLY A 4 -5.10 -10.25 10.11
N SER A 5 -4.17 -9.37 10.50
CA SER A 5 -4.48 -7.95 10.73
C SER A 5 -5.05 -7.29 9.47
N LEU A 6 -6.14 -6.53 9.64
CA LEU A 6 -6.80 -5.77 8.57
C LEU A 6 -6.00 -4.50 8.24
N MET A 7 -5.59 -3.75 9.25
CA MET A 7 -4.82 -2.52 9.12
C MET A 7 -4.10 -2.24 10.45
N SER A 8 -2.89 -1.72 10.40
CA SER A 8 -2.09 -1.33 11.55
C SER A 8 -1.16 -0.19 11.19
N THR A 9 -0.66 0.52 12.20
CA THR A 9 0.36 1.56 12.03
C THR A 9 1.72 0.96 12.36
N PRO A 10 2.53 0.57 11.35
CA PRO A 10 3.84 0.00 11.62
C PRO A 10 4.76 1.04 12.28
N ILE A 11 5.64 0.59 13.18
CA ILE A 11 6.60 1.46 13.86
C ILE A 11 7.88 1.51 13.03
N LEU A 12 8.43 2.72 12.86
CA LEU A 12 9.70 2.91 12.16
C LEU A 12 10.83 2.17 12.87
N ASN A 13 11.63 1.44 12.10
CA ASN A 13 12.83 0.78 12.60
C ASN A 13 14.05 1.66 12.30
N ALA A 14 14.48 2.46 13.28
CA ALA A 14 15.63 3.33 13.13
C ALA A 14 16.89 2.53 12.72
N PRO A 15 17.72 3.04 11.78
CA PRO A 15 17.77 4.41 11.25
C PRO A 15 16.92 4.67 9.98
N GLN A 16 15.99 3.79 9.62
CA GLN A 16 15.23 3.90 8.37
C GLN A 16 14.17 5.02 8.42
N SER A 17 14.00 5.73 7.30
CA SER A 17 13.04 6.86 7.18
C SER A 17 11.60 6.44 6.87
N GLY A 18 11.36 5.15 6.59
CA GLY A 18 10.06 4.64 6.22
C GLY A 18 9.92 3.13 6.44
N ILE A 19 8.70 2.67 6.67
CA ILE A 19 8.35 1.25 6.78
C ILE A 19 6.99 0.98 6.13
N LEU A 20 6.94 -0.04 5.27
CA LEU A 20 5.73 -0.48 4.59
C LEU A 20 5.12 -1.70 5.30
N GLY A 21 3.90 -1.54 5.80
CA GLY A 21 3.10 -2.60 6.40
C GLY A 21 2.14 -3.24 5.40
N MET A 22 2.27 -4.56 5.20
CA MET A 22 1.38 -5.36 4.35
C MET A 22 0.36 -6.15 5.19
N HIS A 23 -0.93 -5.93 4.92
CA HIS A 23 -2.02 -6.52 5.70
C HIS A 23 -2.64 -7.74 5.03
N LYS A 24 -3.63 -8.37 5.66
CA LYS A 24 -4.29 -9.55 5.11
C LYS A 24 -4.93 -9.22 3.75
N ILE A 25 -4.78 -10.14 2.80
CA ILE A 25 -5.58 -10.15 1.57
C ILE A 25 -6.92 -10.81 1.91
N GLN A 26 -8.01 -10.11 1.67
CA GLN A 26 -9.36 -10.64 1.89
C GLN A 26 -10.33 -10.15 0.81
N ASP A 27 -11.34 -10.96 0.53
CA ASP A 27 -12.37 -10.61 -0.43
C ASP A 27 -13.22 -9.46 0.09
N ARG A 28 -13.40 -8.43 -0.74
CA ARG A 28 -14.21 -7.25 -0.43
C ARG A 28 -15.06 -6.82 -1.61
N PRO A 29 -16.28 -6.34 -1.36
CA PRO A 29 -17.05 -5.66 -2.39
C PRO A 29 -16.39 -4.32 -2.72
N VAL A 30 -16.11 -4.11 -4.01
CA VAL A 30 -15.55 -2.87 -4.56
C VAL A 30 -16.33 -2.48 -5.82
N VAL A 31 -16.33 -1.19 -6.14
CA VAL A 31 -16.99 -0.69 -7.36
C VAL A 31 -15.96 -0.62 -8.49
N VAL A 32 -16.21 -1.35 -9.57
CA VAL A 32 -15.39 -1.33 -10.79
C VAL A 32 -16.32 -1.11 -11.97
N GLY A 33 -16.09 -0.05 -12.76
CA GLY A 33 -16.95 0.27 -13.91
C GLY A 33 -18.42 0.49 -13.55
N GLY A 34 -18.71 1.00 -12.34
CA GLY A 34 -20.07 1.24 -11.86
C GLY A 34 -20.81 0.00 -11.32
N GLN A 35 -20.18 -1.17 -11.28
CA GLN A 35 -20.76 -2.40 -10.73
C GLN A 35 -20.05 -2.80 -9.43
N VAL A 36 -20.80 -3.36 -8.49
CA VAL A 36 -20.24 -3.96 -7.27
C VAL A 36 -19.72 -5.35 -7.61
N VAL A 37 -18.42 -5.54 -7.49
CA VAL A 37 -17.73 -6.81 -7.73
C VAL A 37 -16.91 -7.19 -6.50
N VAL A 38 -16.78 -8.49 -6.24
CA VAL A 38 -15.89 -8.98 -5.17
C VAL A 38 -14.47 -9.08 -5.72
N ARG A 39 -13.50 -8.49 -5.01
CA ARG A 39 -12.07 -8.57 -5.35
C ARG A 39 -11.23 -8.92 -4.11
N PRO A 40 -10.11 -9.64 -4.29
CA PRO A 40 -9.13 -9.80 -3.22
C PRO A 40 -8.43 -8.46 -2.99
N MET A 41 -8.64 -7.86 -1.82
CA MET A 41 -8.12 -6.54 -1.47
C MET A 41 -7.19 -6.63 -0.26
N MET A 42 -6.18 -5.75 -0.21
CA MET A 42 -5.25 -5.60 0.90
C MET A 42 -5.08 -4.14 1.26
N TYR A 43 -4.96 -3.83 2.55
CA TYR A 43 -4.51 -2.50 2.99
C TYR A 43 -2.97 -2.44 3.04
N LEU A 44 -2.44 -1.34 2.52
CA LEU A 44 -1.04 -0.96 2.70
C LEU A 44 -0.98 0.21 3.68
N ALA A 45 -0.04 0.17 4.62
CA ALA A 45 0.23 1.28 5.52
C ALA A 45 1.69 1.70 5.36
N LEU A 46 1.94 2.99 5.19
CA LEU A 46 3.28 3.55 5.16
C LEU A 46 3.44 4.46 6.38
N SER A 47 4.32 4.06 7.30
CA SER A 47 4.81 4.98 8.33
C SER A 47 6.14 5.55 7.86
N TYR A 48 6.32 6.86 8.01
CA TYR A 48 7.50 7.58 7.55
C TYR A 48 7.88 8.68 8.52
N ASP A 49 9.16 9.03 8.53
CA ASP A 49 9.68 10.12 9.34
C ASP A 49 9.40 11.45 8.62
N HIS A 50 8.38 12.17 9.08
CA HIS A 50 7.97 13.47 8.55
C HIS A 50 9.05 14.56 8.62
N ARG A 51 10.13 14.36 9.39
CA ARG A 51 11.26 15.29 9.42
C ARG A 51 12.13 15.19 8.16
N ILE A 52 12.03 14.06 7.44
CA ILE A 52 12.87 13.73 6.29
C ILE A 52 12.03 13.64 5.02
N VAL A 53 10.84 13.05 5.10
CA VAL A 53 9.96 12.78 3.95
C VAL A 53 8.68 13.62 4.08
N ASP A 54 8.35 14.37 3.03
CA ASP A 54 7.10 15.14 3.00
C ASP A 54 5.88 14.24 2.73
N GLY A 55 4.70 14.70 3.15
CA GLY A 55 3.45 13.99 2.93
C GLY A 55 3.17 13.73 1.45
N LYS A 56 3.52 14.67 0.56
CA LYS A 56 3.38 14.47 -0.89
C LYS A 56 4.23 13.31 -1.39
N GLU A 57 5.48 13.21 -0.94
CA GLU A 57 6.42 12.17 -1.36
C GLU A 57 5.97 10.81 -0.86
N ALA A 58 5.57 10.72 0.41
CA ALA A 58 5.07 9.49 1.02
C ALA A 58 3.80 8.97 0.31
N VAL A 59 2.84 9.85 0.03
CA VAL A 59 1.61 9.48 -0.70
C VAL A 59 1.93 9.05 -2.12
N THR A 60 2.80 9.79 -2.83
CA THR A 60 3.20 9.44 -4.20
C THR A 60 3.89 8.08 -4.25
N PHE A 61 4.78 7.80 -3.31
CA PHE A 61 5.42 6.50 -3.18
C PHE A 61 4.39 5.38 -2.96
N LEU A 62 3.46 5.56 -2.02
CA LEU A 62 2.45 4.55 -1.70
C LEU A 62 1.51 4.28 -2.90
N VAL A 63 1.13 5.32 -3.65
CA VAL A 63 0.35 5.19 -4.89
C VAL A 63 1.14 4.42 -5.95
N ARG A 64 2.44 4.71 -6.12
CA ARG A 64 3.26 3.99 -7.09
C ARG A 64 3.37 2.51 -6.75
N VAL A 65 3.55 2.18 -5.46
CA VAL A 65 3.58 0.78 -4.98
C VAL A 65 2.24 0.10 -5.24
N LYS A 66 1.12 0.74 -4.89
CA LYS A 66 -0.23 0.24 -5.18
C LYS A 66 -0.38 -0.08 -6.67
N ASP A 67 -0.09 0.88 -7.54
CA ASP A 67 -0.28 0.75 -8.98
C ASP A 67 0.62 -0.34 -9.58
N SER A 68 1.86 -0.47 -9.08
CA SER A 68 2.78 -1.53 -9.50
C SER A 68 2.33 -2.93 -9.05
N LEU A 69 1.61 -3.03 -7.93
CA LEU A 69 1.06 -4.29 -7.44
C LEU A 69 -0.25 -4.67 -8.16
N GLU A 70 -1.07 -3.67 -8.52
CA GLU A 70 -2.30 -3.88 -9.28
C GLU A 70 -2.03 -4.17 -10.78
N ASP A 71 -0.95 -3.62 -11.32
CA ASP A 71 -0.52 -3.77 -12.71
C ASP A 71 1.01 -3.97 -12.81
N PRO A 72 1.50 -5.22 -12.64
CA PRO A 72 2.93 -5.52 -12.60
C PRO A 72 3.70 -5.20 -13.88
N GLU A 73 3.02 -5.08 -15.02
CA GLU A 73 3.66 -4.73 -16.30
C GLU A 73 4.30 -3.34 -16.25
N ARG A 74 3.79 -2.44 -15.40
CA ARG A 74 4.37 -1.11 -15.16
C ARG A 74 5.80 -1.16 -14.61
N LEU A 75 6.13 -2.18 -13.81
CA LEU A 75 7.48 -2.37 -13.28
C LEU A 75 8.49 -2.73 -14.37
N VAL A 76 8.04 -3.42 -15.42
CA VAL A 76 8.90 -3.84 -16.54
C VAL A 76 9.16 -2.67 -17.49
N LEU A 77 8.22 -1.73 -17.57
CA LEU A 77 8.27 -0.59 -18.48
C LEU A 77 8.86 0.69 -17.86
N ASP A 78 9.32 0.64 -16.60
CA ASP A 78 9.82 1.79 -15.81
C ASP A 78 8.85 3.00 -15.79
N LEU A 79 7.54 2.71 -15.85
CA LEU A 79 6.46 3.71 -15.83
C LEU A 79 6.08 4.17 -14.41
#